data_AF-A0AAD9BAX2-F1
#
_entry.id   AF-A0AAD9BAX2-F1
#
_cell.length_a   1.000
_cell.length_b   1.000
_cell.length_c   1.000
_cell.angle_alpha   90.00
_cell.angle_beta   90.00
_cell.angle_gamma   90.00
#
_symmetry.space_group_name_H-M   'P 1'
#
loop_
_entity.id
_entity.type
_entity.pdbx_description
1 polymer ?
#
loop_
_entity_poly.entity_id
_entity_poly.type
_entity_poly.pdbx_seq_one_letter_code
_entity_poly.pdbx_strand_id
1 'polypeptide(L)' 'MAGPAHVSRVRFLYKRLLVLHRFLPIDLRALGDQYVKDEFRRHKSASPENVTSFMAEWESYRETLQTQVLQGGAGGHSAP' A
#
# COMPACT_ATOMS: atom_id res chain seq x y z
N MET A 1 9.26 13.62 16.11
CA MET A 1 7.85 13.26 16.40
C MET A 1 7.04 13.58 15.15
N ALA A 2 6.48 12.57 14.46
CA ALA A 2 5.62 12.81 13.30
C ALA A 2 4.31 13.50 13.76
N GLY A 3 3.90 14.56 13.06
CA GLY A 3 2.69 15.31 13.41
C GLY A 3 1.41 14.48 13.26
N PRO A 4 0.31 14.87 13.92
CA PRO A 4 -0.96 14.11 13.90
C PRO A 4 -1.56 13.95 12.48
N ALA A 5 -1.31 14.90 11.58
CA ALA A 5 -1.70 14.80 10.17
C ALA A 5 -0.96 13.68 9.43
N HIS A 6 0.33 13.49 9.73
CA HIS A 6 1.15 12.45 9.13
C HIS A 6 0.67 11.05 9.55
N VAL A 7 0.41 10.83 10.84
CA VAL A 7 -0.10 9.55 11.34
C VAL A 7 -1.47 9.20 10.73
N SER A 8 -2.31 10.22 10.51
CA SER A 8 -3.61 10.05 9.85
C SER A 8 -3.47 9.64 8.38
N ARG A 9 -2.51 10.22 7.64
CA ARG A 9 -2.19 9.86 6.26
C ARG A 9 -1.69 8.42 6.16
N VAL A 10 -0.77 8.00 7.03
CA VAL A 10 -0.24 6.63 7.08
C VAL A 10 -1.37 5.62 7.32
N ARG A 11 -2.24 5.89 8.30
CA ARG A 11 -3.38 5.01 8.62
C ARG A 11 -4.39 4.94 7.47
N PHE A 12 -4.63 6.05 6.77
CA PHE A 12 -5.50 6.08 5.61
C PHE A 12 -4.94 5.21 4.48
N LEU A 13 -3.66 5.36 4.16
CA LEU A 13 -2.96 4.60 3.13
C LEU A 13 -3.03 3.09 3.42
N TYR A 14 -2.67 2.69 4.64
CA TYR A 14 -2.72 1.30 5.10
C TYR A 14 -4.12 0.68 4.93
N LYS A 15 -5.16 1.38 5.39
CA LYS A 15 -6.55 0.90 5.24
C LYS A 15 -6.95 0.79 3.77
N ARG A 16 -6.54 1.74 2.94
CA ARG A 16 -6.90 1.76 1.51
C ARG A 16 -6.27 0.59 0.76
N LEU A 17 -5.01 0.27 1.03
CA LEU A 17 -4.30 -0.89 0.47
C LEU A 17 -5.01 -2.21 0.83
N LEU A 18 -5.32 -2.42 2.11
CA LEU A 18 -6.06 -3.62 2.54
C LEU A 18 -7.44 -3.72 1.88
N VAL A 19 -8.13 -2.60 1.67
CA VAL A 19 -9.41 -2.60 0.95
C VAL A 19 -9.21 -3.00 -0.51
N LEU A 20 -8.18 -2.49 -1.20
CA LEU A 20 -7.87 -2.87 -2.57
C LEU A 20 -7.53 -4.37 -2.69
N HIS A 21 -6.78 -4.93 -1.74
CA HIS A 21 -6.49 -6.36 -1.73
C HIS A 21 -7.72 -7.25 -1.60
N ARG A 22 -8.82 -6.77 -1.01
CA ARG A 22 -10.08 -7.54 -0.95
C ARG A 22 -10.68 -7.82 -2.33
N PHE A 23 -10.31 -7.03 -3.34
CA PHE A 23 -10.73 -7.24 -4.73
C PHE A 23 -9.78 -8.13 -5.53
N LEU A 24 -8.64 -8.52 -4.95
CA LEU A 24 -7.71 -9.47 -5.56
C LEU A 24 -8.16 -10.92 -5.31
N PRO A 25 -7.71 -11.88 -6.14
CA PRO A 25 -7.78 -13.31 -5.86
C PRO A 25 -7.22 -13.67 -4.48
N ILE A 26 -7.74 -14.74 -3.88
CA ILE A 26 -7.45 -15.14 -2.49
C ILE A 26 -5.94 -15.27 -2.21
N ASP A 27 -5.19 -15.83 -3.14
CA ASP A 27 -3.74 -16.06 -3.01
C ASP A 27 -2.95 -14.75 -3.06
N LEU A 28 -3.28 -13.88 -4.02
CA LEU A 28 -2.67 -12.56 -4.17
C LEU A 28 -3.03 -11.64 -3.00
N ARG A 29 -4.26 -11.72 -2.50
CA ARG A 29 -4.69 -10.99 -1.30
C ARG A 29 -3.87 -11.40 -0.07
N ALA A 30 -3.73 -12.70 0.18
CA ALA A 30 -2.99 -13.18 1.34
C ALA A 30 -1.52 -12.74 1.31
N LEU A 31 -0.89 -12.85 0.14
CA LEU A 31 0.49 -12.41 -0.08
C LEU A 31 0.63 -10.90 0.12
N GLY A 32 -0.25 -10.11 -0.51
CA GLY A 32 -0.24 -8.64 -0.39
C GLY A 32 -0.50 -8.16 1.03
N ASP A 33 -1.48 -8.74 1.72
CA ASP A 33 -1.80 -8.40 3.11
C ASP A 33 -0.62 -8.66 4.06
N GLN A 34 0.10 -9.77 3.86
CA GLN A 34 1.29 -10.07 4.65
C GLN A 34 2.42 -9.08 4.35
N TYR A 35 2.68 -8.79 3.08
CA TYR A 35 3.71 -7.84 2.65
C TYR A 35 3.47 -6.42 3.22
N VAL A 36 2.25 -5.88 3.07
CA VAL A 36 1.88 -4.57 3.63
C VAL A 36 2.08 -4.54 5.15
N LYS A 37 1.66 -5.59 5.85
CA LYS A 37 1.84 -5.67 7.31
C LYS A 37 3.30 -5.72 7.73
N ASP A 38 4.14 -6.46 7.01
CA ASP A 38 5.57 -6.56 7.28
C ASP A 38 6.27 -5.21 7.07
N GLU A 39 6.04 -4.57 5.93
CA GLU A 39 6.68 -3.30 5.58
C GLU A 39 6.24 -2.16 6.48
N PHE A 40 4.94 -1.99 6.75
CA PHE A 40 4.47 -0.96 7.69
C PHE A 40 4.97 -1.18 9.12
N ARG A 41 5.22 -2.43 9.53
CA ARG A 41 5.82 -2.74 10.83
C ARG A 41 7.28 -2.35 10.87
N ARG A 42 8.04 -2.68 9.82
CA ARG A 42 9.46 -2.32 9.67
C ARG A 42 9.64 -0.81 9.63
N HIS A 43 8.73 -0.08 8.98
CA HIS A 43 8.79 1.37 8.87
C HIS A 43 8.25 2.14 10.07
N LYS A 44 7.66 1.46 11.07
CA LYS A 44 7.13 2.09 12.29
C LYS A 44 8.21 2.83 13.10
N SER A 45 9.47 2.40 13.00
CA SER A 45 10.63 2.99 13.68
C SER A 45 11.62 3.66 12.72
N ALA A 46 11.26 3.87 11.45
CA ALA A 46 12.15 4.49 10.47
C ALA A 46 12.32 6.00 10.72
N SER A 47 13.48 6.53 10.32
CA SER A 47 13.78 7.96 10.38
C SER A 47 12.79 8.78 9.53
N PRO A 48 12.47 10.03 9.92
CA PRO A 48 11.47 10.87 9.23
C PRO A 48 11.72 11.09 7.74
N GLU A 49 12.99 11.12 7.35
CA GLU A 49 13.48 11.20 5.98
C GLU A 49 13.07 9.97 5.15
N ASN A 50 13.30 8.76 5.67
CA ASN A 50 12.87 7.52 5.02
C ASN A 50 11.34 7.36 4.99
N VAL A 51 10.64 7.96 5.94
CA VAL A 51 9.18 7.93 5.98
C VAL A 51 8.56 8.73 4.84
N THR A 52 9.21 9.80 4.38
CA THR A 52 8.70 10.63 3.26
C THR A 52 8.78 9.87 1.95
N SER A 53 9.93 9.26 1.63
CA SER A 53 10.08 8.41 0.44
C SER A 53 9.13 7.22 0.48
N PHE A 54 9.02 6.56 1.64
CA PHE A 54 8.07 5.47 1.83
C PHE A 54 6.63 5.89 1.53
N MET A 55 6.18 7.02 2.05
CA MET A 55 4.82 7.49 1.77
C MET A 55 4.58 7.72 0.27
N ALA A 56 5.55 8.27 -0.46
CA ALA A 56 5.45 8.48 -1.91
C ALA A 56 5.40 7.15 -2.68
N GLU A 57 6.28 6.20 -2.36
CA GLU A 57 6.32 4.89 -2.99
C GLU A 57 5.03 4.10 -2.77
N TRP A 58 4.52 4.10 -1.54
CA TRP A 58 3.28 3.39 -1.19
C TRP A 58 2.02 4.05 -1.76
N GLU A 59 2.04 5.36 -1.98
CA GLU A 59 0.96 6.07 -2.68
C GLU A 59 0.94 5.73 -4.18
N SER A 60 2.10 5.62 -4.81
CA SER A 60 2.25 5.11 -6.18
C SER A 60 1.80 3.65 -6.30
N TYR A 61 2.27 2.77 -5.41
CA TYR A 61 1.85 1.36 -5.38
C TYR A 61 0.32 1.22 -5.24
N ARG A 62 -0.30 2.03 -4.36
CA ARG A 62 -1.75 2.08 -4.21
C ARG A 62 -2.44 2.48 -5.52
N GLU A 63 -1.92 3.47 -6.26
CA GLU A 63 -2.51 3.92 -7.53
C GLU A 63 -2.39 2.86 -8.62
N THR A 64 -1.23 2.22 -8.72
CA THR A 64 -1.02 1.08 -9.61
C THR A 64 -1.96 -0.07 -9.26
N LEU A 65 -2.06 -0.43 -7.98
CA LEU A 65 -2.94 -1.49 -7.50
C LEU A 65 -4.41 -1.14 -7.73
N GLN A 66 -4.82 0.10 -7.47
CA GLN A 66 -6.17 0.58 -7.74
C GLN A 66 -6.49 0.48 -9.23
N THR A 67 -5.55 0.88 -10.08
CA THR A 67 -5.68 0.76 -11.54
C THR A 67 -5.79 -0.71 -11.93
N GLN A 68 -4.96 -1.60 -11.40
CA GLN A 68 -5.02 -3.04 -11.68
C GLN A 68 -6.28 -3.72 -11.13
N VAL A 69 -6.85 -3.26 -10.02
CA VAL A 69 -8.11 -3.79 -9.49
C VAL A 69 -9.29 -3.32 -10.36
N LEU A 70 -9.28 -2.05 -10.78
CA LEU A 70 -10.30 -1.49 -11.66
C LEU A 70 -10.22 -2.05 -13.08
N GLN A 71 -9.00 -2.20 -13.61
CA GLN A 71 -8.72 -2.75 -14.93
C GLN A 71 -8.70 -4.28 -14.91
N GLY A 72 -8.42 -4.94 -13.79
CA GLY A 72 -8.35 -6.41 -13.68
C GLY A 72 -9.70 -7.12 -13.77
N GLY A 73 -10.81 -6.38 -13.86
CA GLY A 73 -12.06 -6.86 -14.44
C GLY A 73 -12.02 -7.03 -15.98
N ALA A 74 -10.96 -6.54 -16.63
CA ALA A 74 -10.65 -6.58 -18.06
C ALA A 74 -9.13 -6.82 -18.22
N GLY A 75 -8.71 -8.08 -18.17
CA GLY A 75 -7.32 -8.49 -17.93
C GLY A 75 -6.22 -7.81 -18.78
N GLY A 76 -5.00 -7.84 -18.24
CA GLY A 76 -3.79 -7.56 -19.02
C GLY A 76 -2.64 -6.95 -18.22
N HIS A 77 -1.66 -7.80 -17.91
CA HIS A 77 -0.20 -7.53 -17.90
C HIS A 77 0.30 -6.07 -17.91
N SER A 78 1.09 -5.70 -16.90
CA SER A 78 2.53 -5.38 -17.04
C SER A 78 3.02 -4.64 -15.79
N ALA A 79 3.92 -5.25 -15.04
CA ALA A 79 4.88 -4.54 -14.19
C ALA A 79 6.24 -4.58 -14.91
N PRO A 80 6.99 -3.48 -14.93
CA PRO A 80 8.28 -3.36 -15.64
C PRO A 80 9.39 -4.24 -15.02
#